data_AF-A0A368DSZ2-F1
#
_entry.id   AF-A0A368DSZ2-F1
#
_cell.length_a   1.000
_cell.length_b   1.000
_cell.length_c   1.000
_cell.angle_alpha   90.00
_cell.angle_beta   90.00
_cell.angle_gamma   90.00
#
_symmetry.space_group_name_H-M   'P 1'
#
loop_
_entity.id
_entity.type
_entity.pdbx_description
1 polymer ?
#
loop_
_entity_poly.entity_id
_entity_poly.type
_entity_poly.pdbx_seq_one_letter_code
_entity_poly.pdbx_strand_id
1 'polypeptide(L)' 'MNPFHLAIPVKNLVVMRKFYKEVLNCTEGRSSEHWVDFDLFGHQLVIHQKSDFV' A
#
# COMPACT_ATOMS: atom_id res chain seq x y z
N MET A 1 20.19 2.44 7.68
CA MET A 1 18.97 1.61 7.60
C MET A 1 18.87 1.08 6.18
N ASN A 2 18.56 -0.20 5.99
CA ASN A 2 18.41 -0.79 4.66
C ASN A 2 16.93 -0.74 4.27
N PRO A 3 16.51 0.13 3.33
CA PRO A 3 15.11 0.22 2.94
C PRO A 3 14.67 -1.07 2.26
N PHE A 4 13.43 -1.50 2.53
CA PHE A 4 12.81 -2.59 1.79
C PHE A 4 11.81 -2.07 0.77
N HIS A 5 11.50 -2.93 -0.18
CA HIS A 5 10.40 -2.77 -1.12
C HIS A 5 9.52 -4.02 -1.03
N LEU A 6 8.30 -3.86 -0.49
CA LEU A 6 7.41 -4.99 -0.21
C LEU A 6 6.05 -4.76 -0.87
N ALA A 7 5.58 -5.76 -1.60
CA ALA A 7 4.24 -5.79 -2.17
C ALA A 7 3.36 -6.77 -1.39
N ILE A 8 2.24 -6.30 -0.84
CA ILE A 8 1.27 -7.14 -0.13
C ILE A 8 -0.08 -7.11 -0.84
N PRO A 9 -0.75 -8.26 -1.00
CA PRO A 9 -2.12 -8.27 -1.49
C PRO A 9 -3.04 -7.68 -0.43
N VAL A 10 -4.17 -7.12 -0.86
CA VAL A 10 -5.25 -6.66 0.03
C VAL A 10 -6.61 -7.06 -0.52
N LYS A 11 -7.60 -7.21 0.38
CA LYS A 11 -8.97 -7.55 0.00
C LYS A 11 -9.70 -6.39 -0.70
N ASN A 12 -9.52 -5.16 -0.22
CA ASN A 12 -10.16 -3.97 -0.76
C ASN A 12 -9.15 -2.81 -0.79
N LEU A 13 -8.80 -2.37 -1.99
CA LEU A 13 -7.80 -1.33 -2.20
C LEU A 13 -8.25 0.01 -1.61
N VAL A 14 -9.52 0.37 -1.76
CA VAL A 14 -10.05 1.67 -1.32
C VAL A 14 -9.97 1.78 0.21
N VAL A 15 -10.37 0.72 0.92
CA VAL A 15 -10.32 0.68 2.39
C VAL A 15 -8.87 0.73 2.86
N MET A 16 -8.00 -0.11 2.29
CA MET A 16 -6.60 -0.15 2.73
C MET A 16 -5.83 1.11 2.36
N ARG A 17 -6.09 1.72 1.21
CA ARG A 17 -5.50 3.00 0.82
C ARG A 17 -5.79 4.09 1.85
N LYS A 18 -7.05 4.18 2.32
CA LYS A 18 -7.42 5.11 3.41
C LYS A 18 -6.71 4.76 4.71
N PHE A 19 -6.63 3.48 5.08
CA PHE A 19 -5.92 3.06 6.28
C PHE A 19 -4.44 3.50 6.26
N TYR A 20 -3.70 3.18 5.19
CA TYR A 20 -2.30 3.55 5.10
C TYR A 20 -2.11 5.08 5.06
N LYS A 21 -2.98 5.81 4.38
CA LYS A 21 -2.89 7.27 4.25
C LYS A 21 -3.30 8.03 5.50
N GLU A 22 -4.41 7.67 6.13
CA GLU A 22 -5.05 8.47 7.19
C GLU A 22 -4.79 7.92 8.59
N VAL A 23 -4.64 6.60 8.74
CA VAL A 23 -4.40 5.98 10.05
C VAL A 23 -2.90 5.84 10.30
N LEU A 24 -2.15 5.35 9.32
CA LEU A 24 -0.70 5.22 9.42
C LEU A 24 0.07 6.45 8.94
N ASN A 25 -0.61 7.45 8.37
CA ASN A 25 0.00 8.67 7.85
C ASN A 25 1.13 8.42 6.83
N CYS A 26 1.00 7.36 6.04
CA CYS A 26 1.92 7.09 4.94
C CYS A 26 1.68 8.06 3.79
N THR A 27 2.77 8.53 3.17
CA THR A 27 2.67 9.36 1.97
C THR A 27 2.40 8.47 0.78
N GLU A 28 1.36 8.77 0.03
CA GLU A 28 1.02 8.05 -1.19
C GLU A 28 1.95 8.47 -2.34
N GLY A 29 2.50 7.49 -3.06
CA GLY A 29 3.29 7.70 -4.26
C GLY A 29 2.48 7.43 -5.53
N ARG A 30 2.93 6.49 -6.37
CA ARG A 30 2.22 6.15 -7.61
C ARG A 30 1.05 5.22 -7.29
N SER A 31 0.03 5.27 -8.15
CA SER A 31 -1.12 4.38 -8.06
C SER A 31 -1.67 4.04 -9.44
N SER A 32 -2.46 2.98 -9.47
CA SER A 32 -3.26 2.53 -10.61
C SER A 32 -4.64 2.09 -10.10
N GLU A 33 -5.45 1.51 -10.98
CA GLU A 33 -6.79 1.01 -10.63
C GLU A 33 -6.74 -0.11 -9.58
N HIS A 34 -5.71 -0.95 -9.61
CA HIS A 34 -5.61 -2.15 -8.77
C HIS A 34 -4.46 -2.14 -7.74
N TRP A 35 -3.66 -1.08 -7.67
CA TRP A 35 -2.58 -0.98 -6.69
C TRP A 35 -2.20 0.47 -6.34
N VAL A 36 -1.56 0.64 -5.18
CA VAL A 36 -1.03 1.92 -4.69
C VAL A 36 0.32 1.67 -4.02
N ASP A 37 1.31 2.52 -4.28
CA ASP A 37 2.57 2.57 -3.53
C ASP A 37 2.56 3.68 -2.47
N PHE A 38 3.26 3.42 -1.38
CA PHE A 38 3.39 4.29 -0.22
C PHE A 38 4.84 4.39 0.22
N ASP A 39 5.20 5.58 0.70
CA ASP A 39 6.32 5.77 1.63
C ASP A 39 5.86 5.37 3.04
N LEU A 40 6.37 4.23 3.49
CA LEU A 40 6.22 3.69 4.83
C LEU A 40 7.45 4.05 5.68
N PHE A 41 7.56 5.32 6.05
CA PHE A 41 8.61 5.85 6.94
C PHE A 41 10.05 5.61 6.42
N GLY A 42 10.28 5.82 5.13
CA GLY A 42 11.55 5.58 4.44
C GLY A 42 11.64 4.21 3.76
N HIS A 43 10.55 3.43 3.78
CA HIS A 43 10.42 2.14 3.08
C HIS A 43 9.37 2.22 1.97
N GLN A 44 9.48 1.37 0.95
CA GLN A 44 8.47 1.29 -0.10
C GLN A 44 7.50 0.15 0.17
N LEU A 45 6.23 0.48 0.35
CA LEU A 45 5.15 -0.50 0.49
C LEU A 45 4.20 -0.36 -0.69
N VAL A 46 3.91 -1.47 -1.36
CA VAL A 46 2.91 -1.55 -2.43
C VAL A 46 1.75 -2.42 -1.95
N ILE A 47 0.53 -1.89 -2.01
CA ILE A 47 -0.68 -2.68 -1.80
C ILE A 47 -1.37 -2.92 -3.14
N HIS A 48 -1.83 -4.14 -3.38
CA HIS A 48 -2.55 -4.49 -4.62
C HIS A 48 -3.77 -5.35 -4.31
N GLN A 49 -4.91 -5.03 -4.91
CA GLN A 49 -6.12 -5.82 -4.68
C GLN A 49 -6.06 -7.12 -5.46
N LYS A 50 -6.30 -8.25 -4.79
CA LYS A 50 -6.47 -9.56 -5.43
C LYS A 50 -7.89 -10.06 -5.23
N SER A 51 -8.46 -10.65 -6.28
CA SER A 51 -9.77 -11.30 -6.25
C SER A 51 -9.80 -12.48 -5.26
N ASP A 52 -8.68 -13.18 -5.13
CA ASP A 52 -8.58 -14.44 -4.38
C ASP A 52 -7.90 -14.22 -3.02
N PHE A 53 -8.19 -13.09 -2.38
CA PHE A 53 -7.65 -12.78 -1.06
C PHE A 53 -8.23 -13.74 -0.01
N VAL A 54 -7.40 -14.66 0.51
CA VAL A 54 -7.74 -15.63 1.56
C VAL A 54 -7.66 -14.98 2.95
#